data_AF-A0A2R6B8E2-F1
#
_entry.id   AF-A0A2R6B8E2-F1
#
_cell.length_a   1.000
_cell.length_b   1.000
_cell.length_c   1.000
_cell.angle_alpha   90.00
_cell.angle_beta   90.00
_cell.angle_gamma   90.00
#
_symmetry.space_group_name_H-M   'P 1'
#
loop_
_entity.id
_entity.type
_entity.pdbx_description
1 polymer ?
#
loop_
_entity_poly.entity_id
_entity_poly.type
_entity_poly.pdbx_seq_one_letter_code
_entity_poly.pdbx_strand_id
1 'polypeptide(L)'
;MKSTILTIASKDIREYLSSRALVISVVALPLLISVTIPFFIKTLLLNVPTNLSPQVTRFLPPVLRQALLVMGPKQALYWYMFSVVTLPMFLLLPITSVIVLASDSFAGEKERRTLETLLAEPVSLTTLFLGKTLAPSSVALCVTWASVTVYWVLASHYASVVGVSVTPNLVWVTAMLVVVPTITFANVGLVAWISSFSKGFKEAQQLSGILILPIASITIVSATGNLAPSVTLNLTLSLIYLVIFLLLSTLWPKLAKPNRLVQ
;
A
#
# COMPACT_ATOMS: atom_id res chain seq x y z
N MET A 1 13.42 -25.21 9.65
CA MET A 1 12.89 -24.30 8.60
C MET A 1 11.99 -23.21 9.18
N LYS A 2 10.81 -23.50 9.77
CA LYS A 2 9.91 -22.45 10.28
C LYS A 2 10.55 -21.56 11.36
N SER A 3 11.36 -22.13 12.26
CA SER A 3 12.07 -21.35 13.30
C SER A 3 13.05 -20.35 12.67
N THR A 4 13.86 -20.78 11.70
CA THR A 4 14.87 -19.94 11.03
C THR A 4 14.24 -18.75 10.28
N ILE A 5 13.14 -18.97 9.56
CA ILE A 5 12.41 -17.89 8.86
C ILE A 5 11.94 -16.82 9.84
N LEU A 6 11.33 -17.25 10.95
CA LEU A 6 10.83 -16.35 11.98
C LEU A 6 11.96 -15.63 12.72
N THR A 7 13.11 -16.28 12.93
CA THR A 7 14.30 -15.65 13.52
C THR A 7 14.82 -14.51 12.65
N ILE A 8 14.99 -14.75 11.35
CA ILE A 8 15.42 -13.72 10.38
C ILE A 8 14.42 -12.56 10.39
N ALA A 9 13.13 -12.86 10.28
CA ALA A 9 12.09 -11.84 10.25
C ALA A 9 12.03 -11.02 11.56
N SER A 10 12.14 -11.68 12.72
CA SER A 10 12.07 -11.01 14.02
C SER A 10 13.28 -10.10 14.27
N LYS A 11 14.46 -10.49 13.78
CA LYS A 11 15.67 -9.68 13.82
C LYS A 11 15.48 -8.39 13.02
N ASP A 12 15.06 -8.49 11.76
CA ASP A 12 14.83 -7.31 10.89
C ASP A 12 13.70 -6.41 11.44
N ILE A 13 12.60 -6.97 11.94
CA ILE A 13 11.52 -6.18 12.57
C ILE A 13 12.04 -5.38 13.76
N ARG A 14 12.85 -6.00 14.62
CA ARG A 14 13.43 -5.31 15.78
C ARG A 14 14.35 -4.17 15.34
N GLU A 15 15.13 -4.38 14.30
CA GLU A 15 16.00 -3.35 13.73
C GLU A 15 15.20 -2.16 13.21
N TYR A 16 14.15 -2.40 12.42
CA TYR A 16 13.25 -1.34 11.95
C TYR A 16 12.62 -0.53 13.08
N LEU A 17 12.06 -1.22 14.08
CA LEU A 17 11.37 -0.56 15.20
C LEU A 17 12.32 0.15 16.17
N SER A 18 13.59 -0.23 16.19
CA SER A 18 14.61 0.44 17.00
C SER A 18 15.04 1.79 16.41
N SER A 19 14.93 1.96 15.09
CA SER A 19 15.31 3.18 14.40
C SER A 19 14.14 4.16 14.35
N ARG A 20 14.19 5.21 15.18
CA ARG A 20 13.18 6.29 15.17
C ARG A 20 12.99 6.92 13.79
N ALA A 21 14.08 7.12 13.05
CA ALA A 21 14.04 7.71 11.72
C ALA A 21 13.26 6.83 10.72
N LEU A 22 13.47 5.51 10.75
CA LEU A 22 12.75 4.57 9.89
C LEU A 22 11.27 4.46 10.29
N VAL A 23 10.98 4.39 11.58
CA VAL A 23 9.59 4.34 12.06
C VAL A 23 8.85 5.62 11.64
N ILE A 24 9.44 6.79 11.83
CA ILE A 24 8.83 8.06 11.45
C ILE A 24 8.62 8.12 9.94
N SER A 25 9.60 7.73 9.12
CA SER A 25 9.46 7.80 7.66
C SER A 25 8.35 6.88 7.14
N VAL A 26 8.20 5.69 7.72
CA VAL A 26 7.19 4.70 7.33
C VAL A 26 5.79 5.07 7.84
N VAL A 27 5.67 5.68 9.02
CA VAL A 27 4.39 5.97 9.67
C VAL A 27 3.84 7.36 9.33
N ALA A 28 4.71 8.35 9.11
CA ALA A 28 4.30 9.75 8.94
C ALA A 28 3.35 9.96 7.76
N LEU A 29 3.68 9.42 6.58
CA LEU A 29 2.87 9.59 5.38
C LEU A 29 1.48 8.91 5.51
N PRO A 30 1.38 7.62 5.89
CA PRO A 30 0.10 6.97 6.18
C PRO A 30 -0.78 7.72 7.18
N LEU A 31 -0.21 8.20 8.29
CA LEU A 31 -0.96 8.96 9.29
C LEU A 31 -1.40 10.32 8.76
N LEU A 32 -0.54 11.04 8.05
CA LEU A 32 -0.87 12.32 7.45
C LEU A 32 -2.08 12.19 6.52
N ILE A 33 -2.07 11.19 5.64
CA ILE A 33 -3.19 10.90 4.73
C ILE A 33 -4.45 10.54 5.52
N SER A 34 -4.32 9.67 6.53
CA SER A 34 -5.45 9.17 7.32
C SER A 34 -6.16 10.24 8.15
N VAL A 35 -5.45 11.29 8.57
CA VAL A 35 -6.02 12.41 9.33
C VAL A 35 -6.50 13.52 8.41
N THR A 36 -5.70 13.86 7.39
CA THR A 36 -5.96 15.04 6.54
C THR A 36 -7.15 14.80 5.62
N ILE A 37 -7.27 13.61 5.02
CA ILE A 37 -8.35 13.34 4.05
C ILE A 37 -9.75 13.44 4.69
N PRO A 38 -10.06 12.77 5.82
CA PRO A 38 -11.37 12.90 6.45
C PRO A 38 -11.71 14.35 6.82
N PHE A 39 -10.73 15.10 7.33
CA PHE A 39 -10.92 16.51 7.65
C PHE A 39 -11.25 17.33 6.41
N PHE A 40 -10.52 17.12 5.31
CA PHE A 40 -10.79 17.77 4.03
C PHE A 40 -12.16 17.38 3.45
N ILE A 41 -12.56 16.11 3.53
CA ILE A 41 -13.89 15.67 3.09
C ILE A 41 -14.98 16.37 3.90
N LYS A 42 -14.84 16.47 5.22
CA LYS A 42 -15.77 17.19 6.10
C LYS A 42 -15.96 18.63 5.64
N THR A 43 -14.86 19.36 5.44
CA THR A 43 -14.91 20.78 5.07
C THR A 43 -15.57 20.96 3.70
N LEU A 44 -15.30 20.08 2.74
CA LEU A 44 -15.99 20.09 1.45
C LEU A 44 -17.51 19.89 1.63
N LEU A 45 -17.93 18.88 2.40
CA LEU A 45 -19.35 18.53 2.56
C LEU A 45 -20.19 19.61 3.25
N LEU A 46 -19.59 20.39 4.15
CA LEU A 46 -20.28 21.52 4.79
C LEU A 46 -20.70 22.60 3.78
N ASN A 47 -19.98 22.71 2.66
CA ASN A 47 -20.21 23.72 1.64
C ASN A 47 -21.05 23.21 0.45
N VAL A 48 -21.51 21.96 0.48
CA VAL A 48 -22.31 21.38 -0.62
C VAL A 48 -23.76 21.87 -0.53
N PRO A 49 -24.29 22.51 -1.60
CA PRO A 49 -25.70 22.89 -1.67
C PRO A 49 -26.63 21.68 -1.62
N THR A 50 -27.82 21.85 -1.04
CA THR A 50 -28.85 20.81 -0.97
C THR A 50 -29.47 20.50 -2.34
N ASN A 51 -29.56 21.50 -3.21
CA ASN A 51 -30.09 21.37 -4.57
C ASN A 51 -28.98 21.73 -5.57
N LEU A 52 -28.67 20.81 -6.48
CA LEU A 52 -27.70 21.03 -7.55
C LEU A 52 -28.43 21.42 -8.84
N SER A 53 -27.98 22.47 -9.51
CA SER A 53 -28.55 22.86 -10.80
C SER A 53 -28.14 21.86 -11.90
N PRO A 54 -28.98 21.63 -12.92
CA PRO A 54 -28.65 20.74 -14.03
C PRO A 54 -27.36 21.11 -14.77
N GLN A 55 -27.01 22.40 -14.79
CA GLN A 55 -25.75 22.88 -15.38
C GLN A 55 -24.53 22.38 -14.60
N VAL A 56 -24.56 22.45 -13.27
CA VAL A 56 -23.46 21.97 -12.41
C VAL A 56 -23.30 20.46 -12.54
N THR A 57 -24.40 19.72 -12.57
CA THR A 57 -24.34 18.24 -12.64
C THR A 57 -23.62 17.73 -13.89
N ARG A 58 -23.68 18.44 -15.02
CA ARG A 58 -23.00 18.05 -16.28
C ARG A 58 -21.48 18.05 -16.18
N PHE A 59 -20.91 18.89 -15.32
CA PHE A 59 -19.46 18.95 -15.10
C PHE A 59 -18.96 17.93 -14.08
N LEU A 60 -19.86 17.19 -13.42
CA LEU A 60 -19.48 16.20 -12.43
C LEU A 60 -18.96 14.91 -13.09
N PRO A 61 -18.00 14.22 -12.44
CA PRO A 61 -17.52 12.91 -12.88
C PRO A 61 -18.67 11.92 -13.14
N PRO A 62 -18.57 11.04 -14.15
CA PRO A 62 -19.64 10.11 -14.53
C PRO A 62 -20.15 9.27 -13.35
N VAL A 63 -19.24 8.68 -12.57
CA VAL A 63 -19.58 7.87 -11.39
C VAL A 63 -20.30 8.69 -10.30
N LEU A 64 -19.91 9.95 -10.10
CA LEU A 64 -20.59 10.83 -9.15
C LEU A 64 -22.00 11.21 -9.65
N ARG A 65 -22.16 11.47 -10.96
CA ARG A 65 -23.48 11.72 -11.56
C ARG A 65 -24.43 10.54 -11.36
N GLN A 66 -23.93 9.32 -11.56
CA GLN A 66 -24.73 8.11 -11.33
C GLN A 66 -25.13 7.97 -9.86
N ALA A 67 -24.22 8.27 -8.93
CA ALA A 67 -24.53 8.25 -7.51
C ALA A 67 -25.65 9.24 -7.14
N LEU A 68 -25.66 10.46 -7.72
CA LEU A 68 -26.69 11.48 -7.48
C LEU A 68 -28.12 11.04 -7.86
N LEU A 69 -28.27 10.03 -8.72
CA LEU A 69 -29.59 9.49 -9.08
C LEU A 69 -30.21 8.65 -7.96
N VAL A 70 -29.39 8.12 -7.05
CA VAL A 70 -29.80 7.17 -6.01
C VAL A 70 -29.70 7.78 -4.60
N MET A 71 -28.83 8.78 -4.41
CA MET A 71 -28.57 9.40 -3.13
C MET A 71 -28.45 10.93 -3.23
N GLY A 72 -28.72 11.64 -2.13
CA GLY A 72 -28.64 13.10 -2.10
C GLY A 72 -27.22 13.65 -2.31
N PRO A 73 -27.05 14.95 -2.66
CA PRO A 73 -25.76 15.53 -3.05
C PRO A 73 -24.60 15.30 -2.07
N LYS A 74 -24.84 15.53 -0.78
CA LYS A 74 -23.84 15.32 0.28
C LYS A 74 -23.42 13.86 0.39
N GLN A 75 -24.38 12.94 0.34
CA GLN A 75 -24.11 11.52 0.44
C GLN A 75 -23.39 10.98 -0.79
N ALA A 76 -23.76 11.45 -1.99
CA ALA A 76 -23.09 11.09 -3.25
C ALA A 76 -21.63 11.55 -3.26
N LEU A 77 -21.39 12.81 -2.86
CA LEU A 77 -20.02 13.33 -2.80
C LEU A 77 -19.18 12.60 -1.75
N TYR A 78 -19.75 12.34 -0.57
CA TYR A 78 -19.06 11.56 0.46
C TYR A 78 -18.69 10.17 -0.06
N TRP A 79 -19.65 9.44 -0.62
CA TRP A 79 -19.41 8.10 -1.16
C TRP A 79 -18.34 8.11 -2.26
N TYR A 80 -18.37 9.11 -3.15
CA TYR A 80 -17.38 9.28 -4.20
C TYR A 80 -15.97 9.55 -3.63
N MET A 81 -15.84 10.51 -2.72
CA MET A 81 -14.55 10.81 -2.08
C MET A 81 -14.03 9.62 -1.28
N PHE A 82 -14.90 8.94 -0.53
CA PHE A 82 -14.55 7.82 0.34
C PHE A 82 -14.19 6.57 -0.47
N SER A 83 -15.11 6.08 -1.31
CA SER A 83 -14.97 4.79 -1.98
C SER A 83 -14.25 4.86 -3.33
N VAL A 84 -14.37 5.97 -4.06
CA VAL A 84 -13.84 6.06 -5.43
C VAL A 84 -12.47 6.73 -5.44
N VAL A 85 -12.30 7.83 -4.69
CA VAL A 85 -11.03 8.57 -4.67
C VAL A 85 -10.06 8.04 -3.62
N THR A 86 -10.52 7.88 -2.37
CA THR A 86 -9.62 7.59 -1.25
C THR A 86 -9.16 6.14 -1.21
N LEU A 87 -10.03 5.17 -1.51
CA LEU A 87 -9.68 3.74 -1.42
C LEU A 87 -8.44 3.36 -2.25
N PRO A 88 -8.30 3.74 -3.54
CA PRO A 88 -7.07 3.48 -4.30
C PRO A 88 -5.82 4.16 -3.73
N MET A 89 -5.96 5.36 -3.11
CA MET A 89 -4.83 6.02 -2.44
C MET A 89 -4.30 5.19 -1.27
N PHE A 90 -5.18 4.50 -0.54
CA PHE A 90 -4.75 3.61 0.56
C PHE A 90 -3.96 2.40 0.08
N LEU A 91 -4.13 1.96 -1.18
CA LEU A 91 -3.32 0.90 -1.77
C LEU A 91 -1.87 1.32 -2.03
N LEU A 92 -1.58 2.63 -2.05
CA LEU A 92 -0.21 3.16 -2.17
C LEU A 92 0.59 3.04 -0.87
N LEU A 93 -0.08 3.09 0.29
CA LEU A 93 0.57 3.08 1.60
C LEU A 93 1.49 1.87 1.80
N PRO A 94 1.04 0.61 1.62
CA PRO A 94 1.92 -0.55 1.81
C PRO A 94 3.11 -0.53 0.83
N ILE A 95 2.93 -0.04 -0.40
CA ILE A 95 4.01 0.07 -1.39
C ILE A 95 5.09 1.02 -0.90
N THR A 96 4.71 2.22 -0.46
CA THR A 96 5.68 3.22 0.04
C THR A 96 6.45 2.72 1.25
N SER A 97 5.79 2.04 2.20
CA SER A 97 6.44 1.42 3.35
C SER A 97 7.41 0.31 2.93
N VAL A 98 6.99 -0.56 2.01
CA VAL A 98 7.81 -1.66 1.48
C VAL A 98 9.04 -1.15 0.76
N ILE A 99 8.91 -0.11 -0.07
CA ILE A 99 10.05 0.49 -0.78
C ILE A 99 11.14 0.92 0.20
N VAL A 100 10.78 1.53 1.33
CA VAL A 100 11.75 1.94 2.36
C VAL A 100 12.33 0.70 3.07
N LEU A 101 11.47 -0.15 3.62
CA LEU A 101 11.90 -1.25 4.50
C LEU A 101 12.68 -2.34 3.76
N ALA A 102 12.17 -2.77 2.59
CA ALA A 102 12.81 -3.83 1.82
C ALA A 102 14.10 -3.32 1.14
N SER A 103 14.16 -2.06 0.67
CA SER A 103 15.42 -1.53 0.14
C SER A 103 16.51 -1.51 1.21
N ASP A 104 16.18 -1.19 2.46
CA ASP A 104 17.14 -1.18 3.56
C ASP A 104 17.64 -2.60 3.89
N SER A 105 16.73 -3.58 3.93
CA SER A 105 17.10 -4.98 4.23
C SER A 105 17.82 -5.69 3.08
N PHE A 106 17.55 -5.37 1.82
CA PHE A 106 18.25 -5.97 0.68
C PHE A 106 19.45 -5.14 0.24
N ALA A 107 19.26 -3.91 -0.24
CA ALA A 107 20.36 -3.09 -0.74
C ALA A 107 21.21 -2.47 0.38
N GLY A 108 20.61 -2.12 1.52
CA GLY A 108 21.36 -1.56 2.65
C GLY A 108 22.26 -2.59 3.35
N GLU A 109 21.83 -3.85 3.46
CA GLU A 109 22.71 -4.93 3.95
C GLU A 109 23.76 -5.36 2.92
N LYS A 110 23.45 -5.23 1.61
CA LYS A 110 24.43 -5.38 0.53
C LYS A 110 25.57 -4.37 0.69
N GLU A 111 25.22 -3.10 0.83
CA GLU A 111 26.17 -1.98 1.01
C GLU A 111 27.04 -2.16 2.26
N ARG A 112 26.46 -2.69 3.34
CA ARG A 112 27.15 -2.98 4.61
C ARG A 112 27.93 -4.31 4.61
N ARG A 113 27.95 -5.05 3.50
CA ARG A 113 28.56 -6.39 3.35
C ARG A 113 28.06 -7.44 4.34
N THR A 114 26.91 -7.21 4.98
CA THR A 114 26.33 -8.16 5.92
C THR A 114 25.55 -9.27 5.21
N LEU A 115 25.10 -9.02 3.98
CA LEU A 115 24.47 -10.06 3.14
C LEU A 115 25.43 -11.19 2.79
N GLU A 116 26.73 -10.92 2.62
CA GLU A 116 27.72 -11.96 2.30
C GLU A 116 27.83 -12.98 3.43
N THR A 117 27.84 -12.49 4.66
CA THR A 117 27.85 -13.31 5.88
C THR A 117 26.58 -14.16 6.00
N LEU A 118 25.41 -13.58 5.69
CA LEU A 118 24.13 -14.30 5.68
C LEU A 118 24.04 -15.37 4.58
N LEU A 119 24.65 -15.13 3.42
CA LEU A 119 24.71 -16.10 2.32
C LEU A 119 25.72 -17.23 2.59
N ALA A 120 26.69 -17.00 3.47
CA ALA A 120 27.64 -18.01 3.92
C ALA A 120 27.06 -18.95 5.00
N GLU A 121 25.95 -18.58 5.63
CA GLU A 121 25.23 -19.47 6.55
C GLU A 121 24.59 -20.65 5.79
N PRO A 122 24.45 -21.83 6.40
CA PRO A 122 23.84 -23.01 5.78
C PRO A 122 22.31 -22.91 5.72
N VAL A 123 21.79 -21.80 5.18
CA VAL A 123 20.36 -21.53 5.02
C VAL A 123 20.01 -21.52 3.53
N SER A 124 18.97 -22.24 3.15
CA SER A 124 18.50 -22.24 1.75
C SER A 124 18.08 -20.83 1.30
N LEU A 125 18.40 -20.45 0.07
CA LEU A 125 18.03 -19.13 -0.51
C LEU A 125 16.52 -18.84 -0.45
N THR A 126 15.67 -19.86 -0.56
CA THR A 126 14.21 -19.72 -0.42
C THR A 126 13.79 -19.36 1.00
N THR A 127 14.36 -20.01 2.01
CA THR A 127 14.14 -19.69 3.43
C THR A 127 14.63 -18.27 3.76
N LEU A 128 15.78 -17.86 3.22
CA LEU A 128 16.30 -16.50 3.38
C LEU A 128 15.36 -15.46 2.77
N PHE A 129 14.92 -15.69 1.53
CA PHE A 129 13.98 -14.80 0.83
C PHE A 129 12.66 -14.65 1.59
N LEU A 130 12.07 -15.76 2.03
CA LEU A 130 10.81 -15.72 2.79
C LEU A 130 10.98 -15.00 4.13
N GLY A 131 12.09 -15.21 4.84
CA GLY A 131 12.40 -14.49 6.09
C GLY A 131 12.51 -12.99 5.87
N LYS A 132 13.31 -12.56 4.88
CA LYS A 132 13.47 -11.15 4.49
C LYS A 132 12.22 -10.53 3.88
N THR A 133 11.28 -11.35 3.39
CA THR A 133 10.00 -10.86 2.89
C THR A 133 9.02 -10.59 4.03
N LEU A 134 8.98 -11.47 5.03
CA LEU A 134 8.00 -11.39 6.12
C LEU A 134 8.19 -10.17 7.00
N ALA A 135 9.43 -9.76 7.29
CA ALA A 135 9.72 -8.60 8.12
C ALA A 135 9.11 -7.28 7.57
N PRO A 136 9.52 -6.78 6.39
CA PRO A 136 8.98 -5.56 5.82
C PRO A 136 7.49 -5.68 5.53
N SER A 137 7.00 -6.86 5.11
CA SER A 137 5.56 -7.07 4.88
C SER A 137 4.75 -6.89 6.16
N SER A 138 5.19 -7.49 7.27
CA SER A 138 4.45 -7.41 8.54
C SER A 138 4.37 -5.97 9.04
N VAL A 139 5.49 -5.23 9.00
CA VAL A 139 5.51 -3.83 9.43
C VAL A 139 4.65 -2.96 8.51
N ALA A 140 4.77 -3.10 7.20
CA ALA A 140 3.97 -2.34 6.24
C ALA A 140 2.46 -2.61 6.38
N LEU A 141 2.06 -3.86 6.61
CA LEU A 141 0.65 -4.23 6.85
C LEU A 141 0.13 -3.62 8.14
N CYS A 142 0.87 -3.75 9.24
CA CYS A 142 0.49 -3.16 10.53
C CYS A 142 0.30 -1.65 10.42
N VAL A 143 1.23 -0.94 9.78
CA VAL A 143 1.15 0.52 9.60
C VAL A 143 -0.02 0.90 8.71
N THR A 144 -0.24 0.17 7.61
CA THR A 144 -1.36 0.40 6.69
C THR A 144 -2.70 0.19 7.39
N TRP A 145 -2.90 -0.94 8.07
CA TRP A 145 -4.16 -1.23 8.77
C TRP A 145 -4.41 -0.31 9.96
N ALA A 146 -3.37 0.06 10.71
CA ALA A 146 -3.50 1.07 11.76
C ALA A 146 -3.96 2.42 11.18
N SER A 147 -3.36 2.84 10.07
CA SER A 147 -3.70 4.08 9.38
C SER A 147 -5.13 4.05 8.82
N VAL A 148 -5.55 2.95 8.20
CA VAL A 148 -6.94 2.73 7.75
C VAL A 148 -7.92 2.78 8.92
N THR A 149 -7.55 2.22 10.08
CA THR A 149 -8.39 2.25 11.28
C THR A 149 -8.59 3.69 11.76
N VAL A 150 -7.51 4.48 11.83
CA VAL A 150 -7.58 5.91 12.17
C VAL A 150 -8.46 6.67 11.17
N TYR A 151 -8.24 6.43 9.88
CA TYR A 151 -9.04 7.02 8.81
C TYR A 151 -10.52 6.67 8.95
N TRP A 152 -10.85 5.39 9.19
CA TRP A 152 -12.22 4.93 9.31
C TRP A 152 -12.95 5.60 10.47
N VAL A 153 -12.30 5.70 11.64
CA VAL A 153 -12.85 6.36 12.82
C VAL A 153 -13.13 7.84 12.54
N LEU A 154 -12.16 8.57 11.98
CA LEU A 154 -12.31 9.99 11.68
C LEU A 154 -13.32 10.25 10.57
N ALA A 155 -13.29 9.46 9.50
CA ALA A 155 -14.22 9.57 8.39
C ALA A 155 -15.66 9.27 8.82
N SER A 156 -15.87 8.29 9.70
CA SER A 156 -17.19 7.96 10.27
C SER A 156 -17.70 9.06 11.18
N HIS A 157 -16.83 9.55 12.08
CA HIS A 157 -17.17 10.66 12.95
C HIS A 157 -17.55 11.90 12.14
N TYR A 158 -16.72 12.33 11.21
CA TYR A 158 -17.02 13.54 10.43
C TYR A 158 -18.21 13.39 9.48
N ALA A 159 -18.44 12.21 8.91
CA ALA A 159 -19.65 11.97 8.13
C ALA A 159 -20.92 12.13 8.97
N SER A 160 -20.94 11.58 10.19
CA SER A 160 -22.08 11.70 11.11
C SER A 160 -22.38 13.15 11.49
N VAL A 161 -21.34 13.98 11.69
CA VAL A 161 -21.47 15.42 11.98
C VAL A 161 -22.15 16.17 10.83
N VAL A 162 -21.99 15.70 9.60
CA VAL A 162 -22.60 16.31 8.40
C VAL A 162 -23.89 15.58 7.97
N GLY A 163 -24.39 14.66 8.81
CA GLY A 163 -25.65 13.93 8.56
C GLY A 163 -25.54 12.86 7.48
N VAL A 164 -24.33 12.36 7.18
CA VAL A 164 -24.08 11.29 6.22
C VAL A 164 -23.71 10.02 6.98
N SER A 165 -24.34 8.90 6.63
CA SER A 165 -24.00 7.59 7.20
C SER A 165 -22.85 6.93 6.41
N VAL A 166 -21.89 6.36 7.14
CA VAL A 166 -20.83 5.51 6.56
C VAL A 166 -21.19 4.07 6.82
N THR A 167 -21.27 3.27 5.76
CA THR A 167 -21.42 1.82 5.90
C THR A 167 -20.16 1.13 5.39
N PRO A 168 -19.61 0.17 6.16
CA PRO A 168 -18.64 -0.78 5.64
C PRO A 168 -19.19 -1.43 4.38
N ASN A 169 -18.47 -1.33 3.27
CA ASN A 169 -18.84 -2.00 2.03
C ASN A 169 -17.83 -3.11 1.72
N LEU A 170 -18.27 -4.09 0.93
CA LEU A 170 -17.47 -5.24 0.57
C LEU A 170 -16.22 -4.86 -0.25
N VAL A 171 -16.27 -3.72 -0.94
CA VAL A 171 -15.13 -3.18 -1.72
C VAL A 171 -13.99 -2.77 -0.79
N TRP A 172 -14.27 -2.08 0.31
CA TRP A 172 -13.26 -1.73 1.32
C TRP A 172 -12.69 -2.96 2.00
N VAL A 173 -13.55 -3.91 2.40
CA VAL A 173 -13.11 -5.14 3.06
C VAL A 173 -12.18 -5.95 2.15
N THR A 174 -12.54 -6.14 0.88
CA THR A 174 -11.71 -6.87 -0.07
C THR A 174 -10.43 -6.12 -0.43
N ALA A 175 -10.46 -4.79 -0.53
CA ALA A 175 -9.25 -4.00 -0.73
C ALA A 175 -8.27 -4.17 0.45
N MET A 176 -8.73 -4.04 1.68
CA MET A 176 -7.86 -4.02 2.86
C MET A 176 -7.41 -5.41 3.31
N LEU A 177 -8.25 -6.44 3.15
CA LEU A 177 -7.94 -7.80 3.61
C LEU A 177 -7.37 -8.72 2.51
N VAL A 178 -7.53 -8.36 1.23
CA VAL A 178 -7.08 -9.20 0.11
C VAL A 178 -6.04 -8.48 -0.75
N VAL A 179 -6.36 -7.27 -1.24
CA VAL A 179 -5.43 -6.52 -2.11
C VAL A 179 -4.20 -6.08 -1.34
N VAL A 180 -4.37 -5.46 -0.16
CA VAL A 180 -3.27 -4.93 0.64
C VAL A 180 -2.25 -6.01 1.04
N PRO A 181 -2.63 -7.22 1.49
CA PRO A 181 -1.66 -8.30 1.69
C PRO A 181 -0.93 -8.73 0.42
N THR A 182 -1.67 -9.02 -0.65
CA THR A 182 -1.08 -9.55 -1.90
C THR A 182 -0.13 -8.54 -2.55
N ILE A 183 -0.51 -7.26 -2.59
CA ILE A 183 0.32 -6.18 -3.12
C ILE A 183 1.57 -5.97 -2.27
N THR A 184 1.48 -6.09 -0.94
CA THR A 184 2.62 -5.93 -0.04
C THR A 184 3.66 -7.01 -0.32
N PHE A 185 3.27 -8.29 -0.29
CA PHE A 185 4.18 -9.41 -0.54
C PHE A 185 4.83 -9.34 -1.92
N ALA A 186 4.04 -9.05 -2.95
CA ALA A 186 4.55 -8.91 -4.31
C ALA A 186 5.56 -7.77 -4.44
N ASN A 187 5.27 -6.60 -3.85
CA ASN A 187 6.18 -5.47 -3.90
C ASN A 187 7.47 -5.72 -3.14
N VAL A 188 7.46 -6.45 -2.02
CA VAL A 188 8.72 -6.80 -1.34
C VAL A 188 9.59 -7.65 -2.25
N GLY A 189 9.01 -8.63 -2.95
CA GLY A 189 9.75 -9.42 -3.94
C GLY A 189 10.29 -8.59 -5.10
N LEU A 190 9.51 -7.63 -5.59
CA LEU A 190 9.93 -6.72 -6.67
C LEU A 190 11.06 -5.80 -6.21
N VAL A 191 10.95 -5.23 -5.00
CA VAL A 191 12.02 -4.41 -4.40
C VAL A 191 13.28 -5.25 -4.23
N ALA A 192 13.17 -6.48 -3.71
CA ALA A 192 14.32 -7.37 -3.61
C ALA A 192 15.00 -7.56 -4.97
N TRP A 193 14.21 -7.79 -6.03
CA TRP A 193 14.72 -7.94 -7.39
C TRP A 193 15.42 -6.67 -7.89
N ILE A 194 14.83 -5.50 -7.71
CA ILE A 194 15.43 -4.22 -8.07
C ILE A 194 16.72 -3.97 -7.26
N SER A 195 16.70 -4.24 -5.95
CA SER A 195 17.85 -4.10 -5.05
C SER A 195 19.04 -4.95 -5.48
N SER A 196 18.81 -6.10 -6.14
CA SER A 196 19.90 -6.95 -6.64
C SER A 196 20.74 -6.27 -7.74
N PHE A 197 20.18 -5.27 -8.43
CA PHE A 197 20.89 -4.49 -9.46
C PHE A 197 21.46 -3.17 -8.93
N SER A 198 21.06 -2.76 -7.72
CA SER A 198 21.52 -1.53 -7.11
C SER A 198 22.86 -1.70 -6.39
N LYS A 199 23.60 -0.60 -6.26
CA LYS A 199 24.86 -0.51 -5.51
C LYS A 199 24.67 -0.15 -4.05
N GLY A 200 23.52 0.40 -3.68
CA GLY A 200 23.24 0.83 -2.31
C GLY A 200 21.79 1.21 -2.07
N PHE A 201 21.49 1.53 -0.81
CA PHE A 201 20.12 1.76 -0.33
C PHE A 201 19.37 2.83 -1.12
N LYS A 202 19.98 3.99 -1.34
CA LYS A 202 19.33 5.14 -2.00
C LYS A 202 18.95 4.84 -3.45
N GLU A 203 19.82 4.14 -4.18
CA GLU A 203 19.56 3.75 -5.56
C GLU A 203 18.42 2.75 -5.66
N ALA A 204 18.43 1.70 -4.81
CA ALA A 204 17.32 0.74 -4.73
C ALA A 204 15.98 1.41 -4.43
N GLN A 205 15.96 2.34 -3.48
CA GLN A 205 14.75 3.04 -3.07
C GLN A 205 14.20 3.91 -4.21
N GLN A 206 15.06 4.65 -4.92
CA GLN A 206 14.66 5.49 -6.05
C GLN A 206 14.14 4.66 -7.23
N LEU A 207 14.86 3.60 -7.61
CA LEU A 207 14.44 2.70 -8.69
C LEU A 207 13.12 1.99 -8.34
N SER A 208 12.97 1.56 -7.09
CA SER A 208 11.74 0.93 -6.61
C SER A 208 10.56 1.89 -6.54
N GLY A 209 10.78 3.21 -6.61
CA GLY A 209 9.73 4.22 -6.74
C GLY A 209 8.83 4.00 -7.95
N ILE A 210 9.32 3.33 -9.01
CA ILE A 210 8.51 3.00 -10.20
C ILE A 210 7.31 2.10 -9.85
N LEU A 211 7.38 1.33 -8.77
CA LEU A 211 6.33 0.42 -8.32
C LEU A 211 5.07 1.16 -7.83
N ILE A 212 5.19 2.46 -7.55
CA ILE A 212 4.06 3.33 -7.18
C ILE A 212 3.18 3.60 -8.41
N LEU A 213 3.75 3.66 -9.61
CA LEU A 213 3.08 4.14 -10.81
C LEU A 213 1.80 3.36 -11.17
N PRO A 214 1.76 2.01 -11.17
CA PRO A 214 0.54 1.29 -11.56
C PRO A 214 -0.67 1.63 -10.68
N ILE A 215 -0.47 1.69 -9.36
CA ILE A 215 -1.54 2.03 -8.42
C ILE A 215 -1.85 3.53 -8.45
N ALA A 216 -0.85 4.39 -8.66
CA ALA A 216 -1.07 5.81 -8.86
C ALA A 216 -1.92 6.08 -10.11
N SER A 217 -1.68 5.37 -11.22
CA SER A 217 -2.50 5.43 -12.42
C SER A 217 -3.95 5.03 -12.14
N ILE A 218 -4.18 3.92 -11.43
CA ILE A 218 -5.53 3.50 -11.01
C ILE A 218 -6.20 4.58 -10.15
N THR A 219 -5.44 5.19 -9.24
CA THR A 219 -5.93 6.26 -8.37
C THR A 219 -6.37 7.47 -9.18
N ILE A 220 -5.55 7.92 -10.15
CA ILE A 220 -5.87 9.05 -11.02
C ILE A 220 -7.12 8.75 -11.86
N VAL A 221 -7.18 7.58 -12.50
CA VAL A 221 -8.34 7.18 -13.31
C VAL A 221 -9.61 7.10 -12.45
N SER A 222 -9.50 6.59 -11.23
CA SER A 222 -10.63 6.55 -10.28
C SER A 222 -11.05 7.95 -9.86
N ALA A 223 -10.10 8.85 -9.59
CA ALA A 223 -10.37 10.24 -9.19
C ALA A 223 -11.05 11.08 -10.27
N THR A 224 -10.87 10.74 -11.55
CA THR A 224 -11.64 11.33 -12.67
C THR A 224 -13.06 10.77 -12.80
N GLY A 225 -13.41 9.76 -12.00
CA GLY A 225 -14.71 9.10 -11.97
C GLY A 225 -15.01 8.27 -13.22
N ASN A 226 -13.96 7.83 -13.92
CA ASN A 226 -14.05 6.90 -15.05
C ASN A 226 -13.96 5.44 -14.61
N LEU A 227 -13.47 5.18 -13.39
CA LEU A 227 -13.35 3.84 -12.83
C LEU A 227 -13.79 3.86 -11.37
N ALA A 228 -14.77 3.04 -11.03
CA ALA A 228 -15.17 2.82 -9.65
C ALA A 228 -14.48 1.56 -9.11
N PRO A 229 -13.81 1.63 -7.95
CA PRO A 229 -13.33 0.44 -7.27
C PRO A 229 -14.48 -0.54 -7.03
N SER A 230 -14.23 -1.81 -7.34
CA SER A 230 -15.22 -2.88 -7.23
C SER A 230 -14.57 -4.13 -6.66
N VAL A 231 -15.39 -5.04 -6.13
CA VAL A 231 -14.91 -6.32 -5.61
C VAL A 231 -14.19 -7.11 -6.70
N THR A 232 -14.75 -7.15 -7.91
CA THR A 232 -14.12 -7.83 -9.06
C THR A 232 -12.75 -7.25 -9.37
N LEU A 233 -12.63 -5.92 -9.41
CA LEU A 233 -11.33 -5.27 -9.66
C LEU A 233 -10.33 -5.59 -8.55
N ASN A 234 -10.74 -5.56 -7.29
CA ASN A 234 -9.89 -5.93 -6.15
C ASN A 234 -9.40 -7.38 -6.27
N LEU A 235 -10.28 -8.32 -6.59
CA LEU A 235 -9.90 -9.73 -6.75
C LEU A 235 -8.96 -9.95 -7.94
N THR A 236 -9.21 -9.27 -9.06
CA THR A 236 -8.32 -9.32 -10.24
C THR A 236 -6.93 -8.77 -9.92
N LEU A 237 -6.84 -7.60 -9.27
CA LEU A 237 -5.55 -7.05 -8.83
C LEU A 237 -4.85 -8.00 -7.85
N SER A 238 -5.59 -8.54 -6.89
CA SER A 238 -5.03 -9.48 -5.91
C SER A 238 -4.46 -10.73 -6.57
N LEU A 239 -5.16 -11.27 -7.58
CA LEU A 239 -4.69 -12.42 -8.35
C LEU A 239 -3.41 -12.08 -9.11
N ILE A 240 -3.34 -10.91 -9.77
CA ILE A 240 -2.15 -10.46 -10.50
C ILE A 240 -0.95 -10.37 -9.54
N TYR A 241 -1.10 -9.67 -8.41
CA TYR A 241 -0.02 -9.52 -7.43
C TYR A 241 0.36 -10.85 -6.78
N LEU A 242 -0.60 -11.74 -6.52
CA LEU A 242 -0.33 -13.08 -6.00
C LEU A 242 0.50 -13.90 -6.99
N VAL A 243 0.16 -13.86 -8.28
CA VAL A 243 0.96 -14.53 -9.33
C VAL A 243 2.37 -13.95 -9.39
N ILE A 244 2.52 -12.63 -9.36
CA ILE A 244 3.84 -11.97 -9.30
C ILE A 244 4.65 -12.46 -8.10
N PHE A 245 4.03 -12.52 -6.92
CA PHE A 245 4.71 -12.99 -5.71
C PHE A 245 5.15 -14.45 -5.82
N LEU A 246 4.27 -15.34 -6.32
CA LEU A 246 4.60 -16.76 -6.51
C LEU A 246 5.75 -16.94 -7.52
N LEU A 247 5.72 -16.22 -8.64
CA LEU A 247 6.79 -16.24 -9.64
C LEU A 247 8.11 -15.76 -9.03
N LEU A 248 8.11 -14.66 -8.28
CA LEU A 248 9.31 -14.16 -7.62
C LEU A 248 9.82 -15.14 -6.57
N SER A 249 8.96 -15.72 -5.74
CA SER A 249 9.38 -16.68 -4.70
C SER A 249 10.05 -17.93 -5.27
N THR A 250 9.63 -18.39 -6.45
CA THR A 250 10.18 -19.57 -7.13
C THR A 250 11.42 -19.26 -7.97
N LEU A 251 11.47 -18.07 -8.58
CA LEU A 251 12.58 -17.63 -9.42
C LEU A 251 13.71 -16.94 -8.64
N TRP A 252 13.45 -16.47 -7.43
CA TRP A 252 14.43 -15.75 -6.62
C TRP A 252 15.78 -16.46 -6.51
N PRO A 253 15.86 -17.77 -6.20
CA PRO A 253 17.15 -18.46 -6.12
C PRO A 253 17.96 -18.43 -7.42
N LYS A 254 17.28 -18.31 -8.58
CA LYS A 254 17.92 -18.20 -9.89
C LYS A 254 18.34 -16.76 -10.21
N LEU A 255 17.60 -15.78 -9.71
CA LEU A 255 17.84 -14.34 -9.92
C LEU A 255 18.93 -13.80 -8.99
N ALA A 256 18.94 -14.28 -7.75
CA ALA A 256 19.90 -13.99 -6.68
C ALA A 256 21.22 -14.76 -6.86
N LYS A 257 21.80 -14.77 -8.07
CA LYS A 257 23.15 -15.33 -8.26
C LYS A 257 24.11 -14.66 -7.28
N PRO A 258 24.95 -15.39 -6.53
CA PRO A 258 25.83 -14.84 -5.51
C PRO A 258 26.66 -13.65 -6.02
N ASN A 259 27.18 -13.75 -7.25
CA ASN A 259 27.96 -12.68 -7.87
C ASN A 259 27.22 -11.34 -8.02
N ARG A 260 25.89 -11.30 -8.08
CA ARG A 260 25.10 -10.04 -8.15
C ARG A 260 24.78 -9.45 -6.77
N LEU A 261 24.82 -10.29 -5.73
CA LEU A 261 24.56 -9.87 -4.36
C LEU A 261 25.83 -9.48 -3.60
N VAL A 262 27.00 -9.94 -4.09
CA VAL A 262 28.33 -9.69 -3.49
C VAL A 262 29.08 -8.53 -4.20
N GLN A 263 28.74 -8.21 -5.45
CA GLN A 263 29.29 -7.06 -6.20
C GLN A 263 28.40 -5.83 -6.09
#